data_AF-A0A7S0C816-F1
#
_entry.id   AF-A0A7S0C816-F1
#
_cell.length_a   1.000
_cell.length_b   1.000
_cell.length_c   1.000
_cell.angle_alpha   90.00
_cell.angle_beta   90.00
_cell.angle_gamma   90.00
#
_symmetry.space_group_name_H-M   'P 1'
#
loop_
_entity.id
_entity.type
_entity.pdbx_description
1 polymer ?
#
loop_
_entity_poly.entity_id
_entity_poly.type
_entity_poly.pdbx_seq_one_letter_code
_entity_poly.pdbx_strand_id
1 'polypeptide(L)'
;TMLGQRLLVDVTAWLTINGMKSENMQFNMLCGQSIENVWRKRAFFTLTQSYKELARVAFAGRIKEVAAFANAASKGDVNIVLEIEGLLSGKRKLYDSDLKGINSVMQGGDSGVVRVGIEKLTSCLEVLREAIDFAVPNQVPDKKTISVRLNSEVTRHHEFLIVDFDRAVVDKIIMVLRNSEDLVASRFGRDPEEKDNDVEEDLHREQVSEQEQQQEEEEEEEEEEEEEEEEEEEEIVRESAKKKKYSRDGENPVPWTPAALSA
;
A
#
# COMPACT_ATOMS: atom_id res chain seq x y z
N THR A 1 -10.90 42.64 -37.72
CA THR A 1 -11.93 42.18 -36.76
C THR A 1 -12.38 40.76 -37.04
N MET A 2 -12.77 40.39 -38.28
CA MET A 2 -13.16 39.01 -38.64
C MET A 2 -12.08 37.95 -38.37
N LEU A 3 -10.80 38.28 -38.59
CA LEU A 3 -9.68 37.34 -38.34
C LEU A 3 -9.50 37.01 -36.85
N GLY A 4 -9.66 38.01 -35.97
CA GLY A 4 -9.53 37.85 -34.52
C GLY A 4 -10.70 37.08 -33.91
N GLN A 5 -11.92 37.27 -34.43
CA GLN A 5 -13.08 36.47 -34.03
C GLN A 5 -12.91 35.01 -34.42
N ARG A 6 -12.39 34.73 -35.62
CA ARG A 6 -12.10 33.37 -36.07
C ARG A 6 -11.01 32.70 -35.22
N LEU A 7 -9.93 33.41 -34.93
CA LEU A 7 -8.88 32.92 -34.04
C LEU A 7 -9.41 32.57 -32.65
N LEU A 8 -10.25 33.43 -32.06
CA LEU A 8 -10.87 33.15 -30.76
C LEU A 8 -11.76 31.90 -30.80
N VAL A 9 -12.55 31.72 -31.87
CA VAL A 9 -13.38 30.52 -32.06
C VAL A 9 -12.51 29.27 -32.23
N ASP A 10 -11.43 29.36 -33.00
CA ASP A 10 -10.51 28.25 -33.22
C ASP A 10 -9.80 27.86 -31.91
N VAL A 11 -9.37 28.84 -31.12
CA VAL A 11 -8.74 28.63 -29.80
C VAL A 11 -9.72 28.01 -28.81
N THR A 12 -10.96 28.53 -28.71
CA THR A 12 -11.95 27.96 -27.79
C THR A 12 -12.37 26.55 -28.20
N ALA A 13 -12.53 26.29 -29.50
CA ALA A 13 -12.79 24.96 -30.02
C ALA A 13 -11.64 23.99 -29.70
N TRP A 14 -10.39 24.41 -29.91
CA TRP A 14 -9.21 23.61 -29.60
C TRP A 14 -9.11 23.28 -28.11
N LEU A 15 -9.25 24.27 -27.23
CA LEU A 15 -9.24 24.06 -25.78
C LEU A 15 -10.33 23.10 -25.32
N THR A 16 -11.54 23.21 -25.90
CA THR A 16 -12.66 22.32 -25.56
C THR A 16 -12.36 20.88 -25.99
N ILE A 17 -11.86 20.68 -27.21
CA ILE A 17 -11.51 19.34 -27.73
C ILE A 17 -10.38 18.73 -26.90
N ASN A 18 -9.35 19.52 -26.57
CA ASN A 18 -8.24 19.04 -25.75
C ASN A 18 -8.68 18.72 -24.32
N GLY A 19 -9.57 19.51 -23.72
CA GLY A 19 -10.18 19.17 -22.43
C GLY A 19 -10.95 17.85 -22.48
N MET A 20 -11.74 17.61 -23.53
CA MET A 20 -12.44 16.33 -23.69
C MET A 20 -11.48 15.15 -23.88
N LYS A 21 -10.35 15.36 -24.58
CA LYS A 21 -9.32 14.34 -24.76
C LYS A 21 -8.62 14.00 -23.45
N SER A 22 -8.24 15.02 -22.67
CA SER A 22 -7.58 14.82 -21.38
C SER A 22 -8.50 14.14 -20.36
N GLU A 23 -9.80 14.49 -20.34
CA GLU A 23 -10.81 13.80 -19.51
C GLU A 23 -10.99 12.33 -19.92
N ASN A 24 -11.07 12.05 -21.22
CA ASN A 24 -11.19 10.67 -21.72
C ASN A 24 -9.96 9.84 -21.36
N MET A 25 -8.79 10.47 -21.39
CA MET A 25 -7.54 9.87 -20.99
C MET A 25 -7.50 9.56 -19.48
N GLN A 26 -7.86 10.51 -18.62
CA GLN A 26 -7.95 10.28 -17.17
C GLN A 26 -8.93 9.16 -16.85
N PHE A 27 -10.08 9.13 -17.53
CA PHE A 27 -11.05 8.06 -17.40
C PHE A 27 -10.45 6.68 -17.75
N ASN A 28 -9.68 6.61 -18.83
CA ASN A 28 -8.99 5.40 -19.26
C ASN A 28 -7.95 4.93 -18.23
N MET A 29 -7.14 5.85 -17.70
CA MET A 29 -6.19 5.56 -16.62
C MET A 29 -6.89 5.04 -15.36
N LEU A 30 -7.94 5.73 -14.93
CA LEU A 30 -8.71 5.35 -13.74
C LEU A 30 -9.35 3.97 -13.89
N CYS A 31 -9.83 3.61 -15.08
CA CYS A 31 -10.36 2.28 -15.35
C CYS A 31 -9.28 1.20 -15.21
N GLY A 32 -8.07 1.45 -15.73
CA GLY A 32 -6.93 0.56 -15.57
C GLY A 32 -6.55 0.36 -14.11
N GLN A 33 -6.33 1.46 -13.38
CA GLN A 33 -6.01 1.43 -11.96
C GLN A 33 -7.10 0.75 -11.13
N SER A 34 -8.37 1.02 -11.42
CA SER A 34 -9.51 0.40 -10.72
C SER A 34 -9.52 -1.11 -10.88
N ILE A 35 -9.25 -1.61 -12.09
CA ILE A 35 -9.15 -3.03 -12.37
C ILE A 35 -7.92 -3.64 -11.66
N GLU A 36 -6.77 -2.97 -11.72
CA GLU A 36 -5.55 -3.43 -11.03
C GLU A 36 -5.74 -3.54 -9.52
N ASN A 37 -6.41 -2.56 -8.93
CA ASN A 37 -6.72 -2.54 -7.51
C ASN A 37 -7.54 -3.75 -7.05
N VAL A 38 -8.40 -4.33 -7.91
CA VAL A 38 -9.20 -5.51 -7.56
C VAL A 38 -8.28 -6.70 -7.23
N TRP A 39 -7.38 -7.06 -8.14
CA TRP A 39 -6.49 -8.19 -7.90
C TRP A 39 -5.34 -7.86 -6.95
N ARG A 40 -4.83 -6.61 -6.90
CA ARG A 40 -3.85 -6.19 -5.89
C ARG A 40 -4.41 -6.34 -4.48
N LYS A 41 -5.66 -5.90 -4.23
CA LYS A 41 -6.34 -6.09 -2.93
C LYS A 41 -6.51 -7.57 -2.59
N ARG A 42 -6.85 -8.40 -3.58
CA ARG A 42 -6.97 -9.86 -3.37
C ARG A 42 -5.62 -10.52 -3.06
N ALA A 43 -4.57 -10.16 -3.79
CA ALA A 43 -3.22 -10.65 -3.59
C ALA A 43 -2.72 -10.27 -2.19
N PHE A 44 -2.86 -9.00 -1.81
CA PHE A 44 -2.53 -8.51 -0.47
C PHE A 44 -3.29 -9.27 0.62
N PHE A 45 -4.62 -9.39 0.51
CA PHE A 45 -5.42 -10.13 1.48
C PHE A 45 -4.95 -11.59 1.62
N THR A 46 -4.63 -12.24 0.50
CA THR A 46 -4.14 -13.62 0.49
C THR A 46 -2.79 -13.74 1.18
N LEU A 47 -1.86 -12.82 0.93
CA LEU A 47 -0.55 -12.78 1.58
C LEU A 47 -0.68 -12.51 3.08
N THR A 48 -1.50 -11.53 3.49
CA THR A 48 -1.72 -11.21 4.90
C THR A 48 -2.35 -12.36 5.67
N GLN A 49 -3.34 -13.04 5.08
CA GLN A 49 -3.96 -14.22 5.69
C GLN A 49 -2.94 -15.36 5.84
N SER A 50 -2.17 -15.64 4.79
CA SER A 50 -1.15 -16.69 4.80
C SER A 50 -0.06 -16.40 5.84
N TYR A 51 0.38 -15.15 5.94
CA TYR A 51 1.33 -14.70 6.95
C TYR A 51 0.78 -14.87 8.37
N LYS A 52 -0.48 -14.47 8.63
CA LYS A 52 -1.12 -14.63 9.93
C LYS A 52 -1.20 -16.10 10.35
N GLU A 53 -1.57 -16.98 9.44
CA GLU A 53 -1.63 -18.42 9.71
C GLU A 53 -0.24 -19.02 9.95
N LEU A 54 0.75 -18.63 9.15
CA LEU A 54 2.14 -19.07 9.34
C LEU A 54 2.69 -18.60 10.69
N ALA A 55 2.49 -17.32 11.03
CA ALA A 55 2.91 -16.75 12.30
C ALA A 55 2.21 -17.44 13.49
N ARG A 56 0.90 -17.72 13.37
CA ARG A 56 0.13 -18.43 14.39
C ARG A 56 0.72 -19.82 14.65
N VAL A 57 1.08 -20.56 13.61
CA VAL A 57 1.59 -21.93 13.75
C VAL A 57 3.05 -21.95 14.19
N ALA A 58 3.89 -21.12 13.56
CA ALA A 58 5.31 -21.02 13.88
C ALA A 58 5.56 -20.54 15.31
N PHE A 59 4.69 -19.68 15.84
CA PHE A 59 4.82 -19.11 17.19
C PHE A 59 3.79 -19.65 18.18
N ALA A 60 3.03 -20.70 17.84
CA ALA A 60 2.09 -21.34 18.78
C ALA A 60 2.78 -21.81 20.07
N GLY A 61 4.03 -22.28 19.97
CA GLY A 61 4.87 -22.64 21.11
C GLY A 61 5.19 -21.44 21.99
N ARG A 62 5.63 -20.32 21.38
CA ARG A 62 5.93 -19.07 22.09
C ARG A 62 4.71 -18.48 22.78
N ILE A 63 3.54 -18.51 22.15
CA ILE A 63 2.30 -18.01 22.77
C ILE A 63 1.97 -18.83 24.03
N LYS A 64 2.17 -20.15 23.98
CA LYS A 64 1.98 -21.02 25.16
C LYS A 64 3.01 -20.76 26.25
N GLU A 65 4.28 -20.53 25.88
CA GLU A 65 5.33 -20.16 26.84
C GLU A 65 5.04 -18.81 27.47
N VAL A 66 4.72 -17.77 26.68
CA VAL A 66 4.35 -16.44 27.19
C VAL A 66 3.10 -16.50 28.07
N ALA A 67 2.09 -17.29 27.72
CA ALA A 67 0.91 -17.50 28.56
C ALA A 67 1.25 -18.25 29.86
N ALA A 68 2.17 -19.22 29.82
CA ALA A 68 2.68 -19.90 31.01
C ALA A 68 3.49 -18.95 31.90
N PHE A 69 4.32 -18.08 31.31
CA PHE A 69 5.06 -17.03 32.01
C PHE A 69 4.13 -15.97 32.59
N ALA A 70 3.08 -15.54 31.89
CA ALA A 70 2.08 -14.62 32.43
C ALA A 70 1.34 -15.23 33.63
N ASN A 71 0.98 -16.51 33.54
CA ASN A 71 0.41 -17.25 34.67
C ASN A 71 1.39 -17.44 35.83
N ALA A 72 2.69 -17.62 35.57
CA ALA A 72 3.73 -17.71 36.60
C ALA A 72 4.07 -16.33 37.21
N ALA A 73 4.06 -15.25 36.44
CA ALA A 73 4.25 -13.88 36.90
C ALA A 73 3.11 -13.44 37.83
N SER A 74 1.87 -13.87 37.54
CA SER A 74 0.72 -13.67 38.44
C SER A 74 0.88 -14.34 39.81
N LYS A 75 1.82 -15.30 39.94
CA LYS A 75 2.20 -15.97 41.20
C LYS A 75 3.40 -15.33 41.90
N GLY A 76 3.92 -14.21 41.41
CA GLY A 76 4.92 -13.38 42.11
C GLY A 76 6.39 -13.75 41.89
N ASP A 77 6.73 -14.45 40.80
CA ASP A 77 8.13 -14.80 40.49
C ASP A 77 8.85 -13.67 39.73
N VAL A 78 9.79 -12.99 40.40
CA VAL A 78 10.49 -11.78 39.90
C VAL A 78 11.50 -12.07 38.79
N ASN A 79 11.94 -13.32 38.65
CA ASN A 79 12.94 -13.74 37.64
C ASN A 79 12.39 -13.72 36.20
N ILE A 80 11.06 -13.55 36.04
CA ILE A 80 10.35 -13.65 34.76
C ILE A 80 10.45 -12.35 33.94
N VAL A 81 10.55 -11.19 34.58
CA VAL A 81 10.60 -9.88 33.89
C VAL A 81 11.85 -9.75 33.01
N LEU A 82 13.00 -10.23 33.49
CA LEU A 82 14.26 -10.25 32.74
C LEU A 82 14.23 -11.24 31.55
N GLU A 83 13.45 -12.32 31.64
CA GLU A 83 13.29 -13.28 30.55
C GLU A 83 12.36 -12.79 29.44
N ILE A 84 11.34 -12.00 29.77
CA ILE A 84 10.39 -11.38 28.83
C ILE A 84 11.09 -10.30 27.99
N GLU A 85 11.96 -9.49 28.61
CA GLU A 85 12.77 -8.49 27.91
C GLU A 85 13.73 -9.14 26.88
N GLY A 86 14.27 -10.33 27.20
CA GLY A 86 15.03 -11.16 26.26
C GLY A 86 14.20 -11.74 25.11
N LEU A 87 12.88 -11.86 25.28
CA LEU A 87 11.93 -12.40 24.30
C LEU A 87 11.46 -11.32 23.30
N LEU A 88 11.33 -10.07 23.76
CA LEU A 88 10.94 -8.91 22.97
C LEU A 88 12.12 -8.20 22.27
N SER A 89 13.33 -8.25 22.85
CA SER A 89 14.53 -7.59 22.30
C SER A 89 15.13 -8.27 21.07
N GLY A 90 14.50 -9.32 20.52
CA GLY A 90 14.98 -10.03 19.32
C GLY A 90 16.31 -10.78 19.50
N LYS A 91 16.87 -10.82 20.72
CA LYS A 91 18.17 -11.45 21.02
C LYS A 91 18.10 -12.98 21.18
N ARG A 92 16.92 -13.57 21.38
CA ARG A 92 16.76 -15.03 21.35
C ARG A 92 16.75 -15.52 19.90
N LYS A 93 17.78 -16.30 19.54
CA LYS A 93 17.86 -17.03 18.26
C LYS A 93 16.58 -17.85 18.07
N LEU A 94 15.99 -17.88 16.87
CA LEU A 94 14.89 -18.79 16.55
C LEU A 94 15.28 -20.20 17.03
N TYR A 95 14.48 -20.77 17.93
CA TYR A 95 14.76 -22.08 18.49
C TYR A 95 14.51 -23.18 17.46
N ASP A 96 15.14 -24.33 17.67
CA ASP A 96 15.02 -25.51 16.82
C ASP A 96 13.55 -26.00 16.70
N SER A 97 12.72 -25.72 17.70
CA SER A 97 11.26 -25.93 17.70
C SER A 97 10.51 -25.01 16.74
N ASP A 98 10.86 -23.72 16.69
CA ASP A 98 10.25 -22.76 15.78
C ASP A 98 10.63 -23.07 14.33
N LEU A 99 11.91 -23.41 14.10
CA LEU A 99 12.42 -23.87 12.80
C LEU A 99 11.75 -25.17 12.34
N LYS A 100 11.51 -26.11 13.26
CA LYS A 100 10.72 -27.33 12.98
C LYS A 100 9.25 -27.02 12.72
N GLY A 101 8.67 -26.04 13.41
CA GLY A 101 7.31 -25.55 13.16
C GLY A 101 7.16 -24.97 11.75
N ILE A 102 8.08 -24.07 11.36
CA ILE A 102 8.12 -23.49 10.01
C ILE A 102 8.33 -24.58 8.96
N ASN A 103 9.28 -25.50 9.16
CA ASN A 103 9.51 -26.61 8.24
C ASN A 103 8.33 -27.58 8.18
N SER A 104 7.62 -27.83 9.28
CA SER A 104 6.41 -28.66 9.31
C SER A 104 5.27 -28.03 8.49
N VAL A 105 5.09 -26.71 8.62
CA VAL A 105 4.16 -25.93 7.78
C VAL A 105 4.59 -25.94 6.32
N MET A 106 5.89 -25.95 6.01
CA MET A 106 6.38 -26.06 4.64
C MET A 106 6.22 -27.48 4.06
N GLN A 107 6.41 -28.56 4.85
CA GLN A 107 6.61 -29.93 4.34
C GLN A 107 5.37 -30.84 4.23
N GLY A 108 4.19 -30.43 4.68
CA GLY A 108 2.94 -31.19 4.44
C GLY A 108 2.28 -31.78 5.67
N GLY A 109 2.83 -31.54 6.87
CA GLY A 109 2.24 -32.04 8.12
C GLY A 109 0.79 -31.60 8.31
N ASP A 110 0.01 -32.52 8.89
CA ASP A 110 -1.43 -32.50 9.23
C ASP A 110 -1.80 -31.40 10.25
N SER A 111 -1.46 -30.15 9.95
CA SER A 111 -1.61 -29.01 10.87
C SER A 111 -2.98 -28.32 10.76
N GLY A 112 -3.90 -28.80 9.91
CA GLY A 112 -5.21 -28.18 9.70
C GLY A 112 -5.17 -26.76 9.11
N VAL A 113 -4.01 -26.31 8.64
CA VAL A 113 -3.79 -24.96 8.09
C VAL A 113 -4.04 -25.01 6.59
N VAL A 114 -4.87 -24.09 6.09
CA VAL A 114 -5.09 -23.91 4.64
C VAL A 114 -3.80 -23.38 4.03
N ARG A 115 -3.03 -24.27 3.40
CA ARG A 115 -1.77 -23.91 2.74
C ARG A 115 -2.12 -23.22 1.42
N VAL A 116 -1.85 -21.92 1.34
CA VAL A 116 -1.73 -21.26 0.05
C VAL A 116 -0.46 -21.81 -0.60
N GLY A 117 -0.59 -22.44 -1.78
CA GLY A 117 0.55 -23.04 -2.48
C GLY A 117 1.64 -21.99 -2.78
N ILE A 118 2.90 -22.42 -2.81
CA ILE A 118 4.05 -21.53 -3.10
C ILE A 118 3.82 -20.77 -4.41
N GLU A 119 3.30 -21.45 -5.44
CA GLU A 119 2.95 -20.86 -6.73
C GLU A 119 2.00 -19.66 -6.58
N LYS A 120 0.94 -19.82 -5.79
CA LYS A 120 -0.04 -18.75 -5.55
C LYS A 120 0.56 -17.57 -4.78
N LEU A 121 1.48 -17.82 -3.85
CA LEU A 121 2.20 -16.74 -3.15
C LEU A 121 3.16 -16.01 -4.10
N THR A 122 3.85 -16.75 -4.97
CA THR A 122 4.71 -16.16 -6.02
C THR A 122 3.88 -15.27 -6.94
N SER A 123 2.72 -15.73 -7.41
CA SER A 123 1.82 -14.92 -8.23
C SER A 123 1.29 -13.69 -7.49
N CYS A 124 1.01 -13.78 -6.18
CA CYS A 124 0.65 -12.60 -5.39
C CYS A 124 1.79 -11.58 -5.33
N LEU A 125 3.03 -12.06 -5.20
CA LEU A 125 4.21 -11.19 -5.18
C LEU A 125 4.50 -10.59 -6.56
N GLU A 126 4.29 -11.32 -7.64
CA GLU A 126 4.42 -10.80 -9.01
C GLU A 126 3.43 -9.68 -9.28
N VAL A 127 2.19 -9.80 -8.80
CA VAL A 127 1.18 -8.73 -8.92
C VAL A 127 1.55 -7.46 -8.13
N LEU A 128 2.20 -7.62 -6.98
CA LEU A 128 2.57 -6.50 -6.11
C LEU A 128 3.95 -5.92 -6.44
N ARG A 129 4.80 -6.68 -7.09
CA ARG A 129 6.10 -6.21 -7.58
C ARG A 129 5.92 -5.68 -8.98
N GLU A 130 5.79 -4.38 -9.10
CA GLU A 130 5.95 -3.72 -10.39
C GLU A 130 7.39 -3.96 -10.87
N ALA A 131 7.56 -4.94 -11.76
CA ALA A 131 8.86 -5.26 -12.32
C ALA A 131 9.21 -4.19 -13.36
N ILE A 132 10.18 -3.34 -13.02
CA ILE A 132 10.76 -2.39 -13.96
C ILE A 132 11.62 -3.19 -14.94
N ASP A 133 11.08 -3.48 -16.13
CA ASP A 133 11.84 -4.05 -17.24
C ASP A 133 12.48 -2.93 -18.06
N PHE A 134 13.81 -2.95 -18.16
CA PHE A 134 14.60 -1.99 -18.95
C PHE A 134 14.80 -2.44 -20.40
N ALA A 135 14.28 -3.60 -20.79
CA ALA A 135 14.38 -4.10 -22.16
C ALA A 135 13.46 -3.31 -23.08
N VAL A 136 14.01 -2.33 -23.81
CA VAL A 136 13.28 -1.60 -24.86
C VAL A 136 13.17 -2.50 -26.10
N PRO A 137 11.96 -2.94 -26.49
CA PRO A 137 11.79 -3.74 -27.70
C PRO A 137 12.18 -2.93 -28.93
N ASN A 138 12.89 -3.55 -29.88
CA ASN A 138 13.35 -2.89 -31.11
C ASN A 138 12.25 -2.71 -32.18
N GLN A 139 10.97 -2.77 -31.76
CA GLN A 139 9.78 -2.60 -32.60
C GLN A 139 8.80 -1.70 -31.86
N VAL A 140 8.22 -0.74 -32.58
CA VAL A 140 7.13 0.09 -32.04
C VAL A 140 5.95 -0.84 -31.72
N PRO A 141 5.44 -0.86 -30.47
CA PRO A 141 4.33 -1.72 -30.11
C PRO A 141 3.10 -1.45 -30.99
N ASP A 142 2.45 -2.51 -31.47
CA ASP A 142 1.18 -2.38 -32.19
C ASP A 142 0.12 -1.75 -31.27
N LYS A 143 -0.52 -0.69 -31.76
CA LYS A 143 -1.54 0.08 -31.02
C LYS A 143 -2.75 -0.83 -30.73
N LYS A 144 -3.00 -1.12 -29.45
CA LYS A 144 -4.17 -1.88 -29.00
C LYS A 144 -5.12 -0.94 -28.28
N THR A 145 -6.42 -1.13 -28.48
CA THR A 145 -7.42 -0.39 -27.69
C THR A 145 -7.28 -0.76 -26.21
N ILE A 146 -7.65 0.17 -25.33
CA ILE A 146 -7.49 -0.03 -23.89
C ILE A 146 -8.33 -1.21 -23.40
N SER A 147 -9.52 -1.43 -23.98
CA SER A 147 -10.36 -2.58 -23.66
C SER A 147 -9.67 -3.91 -23.97
N VAL A 148 -8.93 -4.01 -25.08
CA VAL A 148 -8.16 -5.20 -25.45
C VAL A 148 -6.97 -5.39 -24.51
N ARG A 149 -6.25 -4.31 -24.19
CA ARG A 149 -5.13 -4.33 -23.22
C ARG A 149 -5.61 -4.85 -21.86
N LEU A 150 -6.65 -4.22 -21.31
CA LEU A 150 -7.17 -4.59 -20.00
C LEU A 150 -7.77 -6.00 -19.99
N ASN A 151 -8.43 -6.43 -21.07
CA ASN A 151 -8.92 -7.81 -21.15
C ASN A 151 -7.78 -8.85 -21.16
N SER A 152 -6.64 -8.51 -21.75
CA SER A 152 -5.44 -9.37 -21.68
C SER A 152 -4.86 -9.45 -20.26
N GLU A 153 -4.87 -8.33 -19.53
CA GLU A 153 -4.44 -8.28 -18.12
C GLU A 153 -5.40 -9.03 -17.18
N VAL A 154 -6.71 -8.90 -17.41
CA VAL A 154 -7.75 -9.66 -16.69
C VAL A 154 -7.57 -11.17 -16.92
N THR A 155 -7.21 -11.57 -18.15
CA THR A 155 -6.95 -12.98 -18.47
C THR A 155 -5.68 -13.47 -17.75
N ARG A 156 -4.64 -12.64 -17.68
CA ARG A 156 -3.40 -12.96 -16.94
C ARG A 156 -3.68 -13.17 -15.45
N HIS A 157 -4.47 -12.30 -14.84
CA HIS A 157 -4.74 -12.30 -13.39
C HIS A 157 -6.05 -13.00 -12.99
N HIS A 158 -6.61 -13.85 -13.87
CA HIS A 158 -7.92 -14.49 -13.65
C HIS A 158 -8.01 -15.29 -12.34
N GLU A 159 -6.88 -15.79 -11.82
CA GLU A 159 -6.79 -16.53 -10.56
C GLU A 159 -7.19 -15.71 -9.33
N PHE A 160 -7.14 -14.38 -9.41
CA PHE A 160 -7.52 -13.47 -8.33
C PHE A 160 -9.01 -13.10 -8.35
N LEU A 161 -9.72 -13.35 -9.44
CA LEU A 161 -11.15 -13.04 -9.61
C LEU A 161 -12.04 -14.18 -9.10
N ILE A 162 -11.88 -14.51 -7.82
CA ILE A 162 -12.60 -15.61 -7.16
C ILE A 162 -14.03 -15.21 -6.79
N VAL A 163 -14.23 -13.95 -6.40
CA VAL A 163 -15.52 -13.46 -5.92
C VAL A 163 -16.34 -12.92 -7.08
N ASP A 164 -17.61 -13.33 -7.17
CA ASP A 164 -18.53 -12.91 -8.23
C ASP A 164 -18.67 -11.38 -8.32
N PHE A 165 -18.59 -10.70 -7.17
CA PHE A 165 -18.56 -9.23 -7.11
C PHE A 165 -17.38 -8.64 -7.86
N ASP A 166 -16.15 -9.15 -7.63
CA ASP A 166 -14.93 -8.66 -8.28
C ASP A 166 -15.01 -8.86 -9.80
N ARG A 167 -15.50 -10.03 -10.23
CA ARG A 167 -15.75 -10.33 -11.64
C ARG A 167 -16.78 -9.37 -12.23
N ALA A 168 -17.89 -9.12 -11.54
CA ALA A 168 -18.92 -8.19 -12.02
C ALA A 168 -18.41 -6.75 -12.13
N VAL A 169 -17.53 -6.31 -11.21
CA VAL A 169 -16.88 -4.98 -11.28
C VAL A 169 -16.00 -4.89 -12.52
N VAL A 170 -15.12 -5.87 -12.74
CA VAL A 170 -14.24 -5.91 -13.92
C VAL A 170 -15.04 -5.96 -15.21
N ASP A 171 -16.05 -6.84 -15.29
CA ASP A 171 -16.91 -6.97 -16.47
C ASP A 171 -17.66 -5.66 -16.77
N LYS A 172 -18.13 -4.95 -15.73
CA LYS A 172 -18.77 -3.65 -15.88
C LYS A 172 -17.81 -2.60 -16.44
N ILE A 173 -16.58 -2.53 -15.93
CA ILE A 173 -15.58 -1.57 -16.41
C ILE A 173 -15.23 -1.85 -17.88
N ILE A 174 -14.98 -3.12 -18.24
CA ILE A 174 -14.69 -3.52 -19.62
C ILE A 174 -15.87 -3.21 -20.55
N MET A 175 -17.11 -3.43 -20.09
CA MET A 175 -18.30 -3.09 -20.87
C MET A 175 -18.41 -1.58 -21.12
N VAL A 176 -18.15 -0.74 -20.11
CA VAL A 176 -18.18 0.72 -20.26
C VAL A 176 -17.10 1.18 -21.24
N LEU A 177 -15.89 0.63 -21.16
CA LEU A 177 -14.80 0.95 -22.09
C LEU A 177 -15.09 0.54 -23.54
N ARG A 178 -15.67 -0.65 -23.75
CA ARG A 178 -16.07 -1.07 -25.10
C ARG A 178 -17.13 -0.14 -25.68
N ASN A 179 -18.11 0.25 -24.86
CA ASN A 179 -19.14 1.18 -25.29
C ASN A 179 -18.56 2.56 -25.63
N SER A 180 -17.59 3.07 -24.87
CA SER A 180 -16.93 4.36 -25.20
C SER A 180 -16.09 4.25 -26.48
N GLU A 181 -15.32 3.18 -26.65
CA GLU A 181 -14.55 2.92 -27.87
C GLU A 181 -15.45 2.78 -29.12
N ASP A 182 -16.55 2.03 -29.02
CA ASP A 182 -17.50 1.83 -30.12
C ASP A 182 -18.22 3.14 -30.51
N LEU A 183 -18.52 4.01 -29.53
CA LEU A 183 -19.08 5.34 -29.79
C LEU A 183 -18.11 6.24 -30.54
N VAL A 184 -16.82 6.20 -30.19
CA VAL A 184 -15.75 6.94 -30.89
C VAL A 184 -15.62 6.42 -32.33
N ALA A 185 -15.53 5.10 -32.51
CA ALA A 185 -15.43 4.46 -33.81
C ALA A 185 -16.64 4.78 -34.71
N SER A 186 -17.86 4.77 -34.16
CA SER A 186 -19.09 5.05 -34.91
C SER A 186 -19.27 6.52 -35.29
N ARG A 187 -18.79 7.47 -34.47
CA ARG A 187 -19.00 8.91 -34.72
C ARG A 187 -17.94 9.54 -35.61
N PHE A 188 -16.70 9.07 -35.53
CA PHE A 188 -15.56 9.71 -36.20
C PHE A 188 -15.04 8.96 -37.43
N GLY A 189 -15.54 7.75 -37.70
CA GLY A 189 -15.05 6.92 -38.80
C GLY A 189 -13.66 6.36 -38.49
N ARG A 190 -13.33 5.24 -39.13
CA ARG A 190 -12.25 4.32 -38.75
C ARG A 190 -10.81 4.83 -38.99
N ASP A 191 -10.57 6.12 -39.19
CA ASP A 191 -9.21 6.58 -39.58
C ASP A 191 -8.81 8.00 -39.10
N PRO A 192 -8.56 8.22 -37.78
CA PRO A 192 -7.80 9.37 -37.27
C PRO A 192 -6.43 8.98 -36.65
N GLU A 193 -5.99 7.72 -36.75
CA GLU A 193 -5.03 7.08 -35.83
C GLU A 193 -3.56 7.54 -35.89
N GLU A 194 -3.16 8.40 -36.84
CA GLU A 194 -1.76 8.80 -36.99
C GLU A 194 -1.39 10.17 -36.39
N LYS A 195 -2.35 11.09 -36.16
CA LYS A 195 -2.02 12.45 -35.66
C LYS A 195 -2.56 12.79 -34.28
N ASP A 196 -3.60 12.11 -33.82
CA ASP A 196 -4.17 12.37 -32.50
C ASP A 196 -3.38 11.71 -31.36
N ASN A 197 -2.54 10.72 -31.67
CA ASN A 197 -1.87 9.89 -30.67
C ASN A 197 -0.57 10.50 -30.11
N ASP A 198 0.18 11.26 -30.91
CA ASP A 198 1.36 11.99 -30.41
C ASP A 198 0.93 13.01 -29.34
N VAL A 199 -0.23 13.64 -29.56
CA VAL A 199 -0.84 14.57 -28.60
C VAL A 199 -1.37 13.83 -27.37
N GLU A 200 -1.90 12.62 -27.50
CA GLU A 200 -2.36 11.81 -26.37
C GLU A 200 -1.19 11.31 -25.49
N GLU A 201 -0.06 10.94 -26.10
CA GLU A 201 1.15 10.54 -25.36
C GLU A 201 1.85 11.74 -24.70
N ASP A 202 1.88 12.90 -25.36
CA ASP A 202 2.35 14.14 -24.75
C ASP A 202 1.46 14.56 -23.57
N LEU A 203 0.13 14.47 -23.73
CA LEU A 203 -0.83 14.69 -22.63
C LEU A 203 -0.68 13.66 -21.51
N HIS A 204 -0.31 12.42 -21.83
CA HIS A 204 0.00 11.39 -20.84
C HIS A 204 1.16 11.80 -19.96
N ARG A 205 2.22 12.27 -20.58
CA ARG A 205 3.41 12.69 -19.87
C ARG A 205 3.16 13.92 -19.01
N GLU A 206 2.39 14.88 -19.54
CA GLU A 206 2.00 16.09 -18.81
C GLU A 206 1.15 15.75 -17.59
N GLN A 207 0.12 14.91 -17.73
CA GLN A 207 -0.74 14.53 -16.59
C GLN A 207 -0.01 13.72 -15.52
N VAL A 208 0.87 12.80 -15.91
CA VAL A 208 1.69 12.05 -14.93
C VAL A 208 2.59 13.02 -14.15
N SER A 209 3.18 14.00 -14.83
CA SER A 209 4.00 15.03 -14.17
C SER A 209 3.18 15.90 -13.22
N GLU A 210 1.96 16.29 -13.60
CA GLU A 210 1.07 17.08 -12.72
C GLU A 210 0.62 16.27 -11.49
N GLN A 211 0.39 14.97 -11.66
CA GLN A 211 -0.01 14.08 -10.57
C GLN A 211 1.15 13.81 -9.61
N GLU A 212 2.37 13.57 -10.14
CA GLU A 212 3.59 13.43 -9.32
C GLU A 212 3.84 14.71 -8.51
N GLN A 213 3.66 15.88 -9.12
CA GLN A 213 3.86 17.17 -8.44
C GLN A 213 2.84 17.42 -7.31
N GLN A 214 1.56 17.07 -7.53
CA GLN A 214 0.54 17.15 -6.46
C GLN A 214 0.84 16.20 -5.30
N GLN A 215 1.41 15.03 -5.61
CA GLN A 215 1.74 14.03 -4.60
C GLN A 215 2.95 14.47 -3.77
N GLU A 216 3.96 15.11 -4.39
CA GLU A 216 5.06 15.76 -3.67
C GLU A 216 4.57 16.92 -2.79
N GLU A 217 3.62 17.75 -3.27
CA GLU A 217 3.04 18.84 -2.46
C GLU A 217 2.26 18.32 -1.24
N GLU A 218 1.46 17.25 -1.39
CA GLU A 218 0.77 16.61 -0.25
C GLU A 218 1.76 16.01 0.76
N GLU A 219 2.85 15.40 0.29
CA GLU A 219 3.87 14.78 1.15
C GLU A 219 4.70 15.86 1.90
N GLU A 220 4.99 17.00 1.26
CA GLU A 220 5.59 18.18 1.94
C GLU A 220 4.64 18.79 2.99
N GLU A 221 3.34 18.91 2.71
CA GLU A 221 2.36 19.39 3.71
C GLU A 221 2.26 18.44 4.92
N GLU A 222 2.26 17.12 4.72
CA GLU A 222 2.26 16.15 5.83
C GLU A 222 3.56 16.23 6.67
N GLU A 223 4.73 16.39 6.04
CA GLU A 223 5.99 16.57 6.78
C GLU A 223 6.02 17.89 7.57
N GLU A 224 5.51 18.99 7.01
CA GLU A 224 5.40 20.27 7.74
C GLU A 224 4.45 20.16 8.95
N GLU A 225 3.31 19.47 8.82
CA GLU A 225 2.40 19.22 9.95
C GLU A 225 3.05 18.37 11.04
N GLU A 226 3.79 17.31 10.70
CA GLU A 226 4.51 16.49 11.68
C GLU A 226 5.61 17.29 12.41
N GLU A 227 6.37 18.14 11.69
CA GLU A 227 7.37 19.02 12.32
C GLU A 227 6.73 20.05 13.27
N GLU A 228 5.59 20.66 12.90
CA GLU A 228 4.85 21.56 13.78
C GLU A 228 4.34 20.84 15.05
N GLU A 229 3.81 19.62 14.92
CA GLU A 229 3.40 18.82 16.09
C GLU A 229 4.58 18.49 17.02
N GLU A 230 5.74 18.11 16.47
CA GLU A 230 6.96 17.87 17.27
C GLU A 230 7.45 19.15 17.98
N GLU A 231 7.43 20.31 17.31
CA GLU A 231 7.78 21.59 17.93
C GLU A 231 6.81 21.97 19.05
N GLU A 232 5.50 21.78 18.86
CA GLU A 232 4.48 22.00 19.90
C GLU A 232 4.70 21.05 21.10
N GLU A 233 4.96 19.77 20.86
CA GLU A 233 5.28 18.81 21.93
C GLU A 233 6.55 19.22 22.70
N GLU A 234 7.62 19.63 21.99
CA GLU A 234 8.83 20.15 22.60
C GLU A 234 8.57 21.42 23.41
N GLU A 235 7.75 22.35 22.91
CA GLU A 235 7.38 23.57 23.63
C GLU A 235 6.59 23.24 24.90
N ILE A 236 5.61 22.33 24.84
CA ILE A 236 4.83 21.85 26.00
C ILE A 236 5.76 21.22 27.05
N VAL A 237 6.73 20.40 26.63
CA VAL A 237 7.74 19.80 27.52
C VAL A 237 8.61 20.89 28.16
N ARG A 238 9.07 21.89 27.39
CA ARG A 238 9.88 23.03 27.89
C ARG A 238 9.09 23.92 28.85
N GLU A 239 7.81 24.18 28.58
CA GLU A 239 6.91 24.97 29.43
C GLU A 239 6.66 24.29 30.79
N SER A 240 6.52 22.96 30.79
CA SER A 240 6.29 22.15 31.99
C SER A 240 7.47 22.15 32.98
N ALA A 241 8.67 22.58 32.55
CA ALA A 241 9.91 22.55 33.32
C ALA A 241 10.24 23.84 34.11
N LYS A 242 9.29 24.77 34.29
CA LYS A 242 9.52 25.95 35.14
C LYS A 242 9.27 25.63 36.62
N LYS A 243 10.35 25.53 37.43
CA LYS A 243 10.26 25.39 38.90
C LYS A 243 9.41 26.54 39.49
N LYS A 244 8.31 26.19 40.15
CA LYS A 244 7.45 27.14 40.85
C LYS A 244 8.26 27.87 41.94
N LYS A 245 8.03 29.18 42.09
CA LYS A 245 8.71 30.11 43.02
C LYS A 245 8.61 29.75 44.51
N TYR A 246 7.89 28.67 44.85
CA TYR A 246 7.68 28.16 46.20
C TYR A 246 8.34 26.80 46.45
N SER A 247 9.13 26.27 45.50
CA SER A 247 9.91 25.05 45.74
C SER A 247 10.96 25.38 46.82
N ARG A 248 10.70 25.00 48.08
CA ARG A 248 11.62 25.26 49.18
C ARG A 248 12.86 24.38 49.02
N ASP A 249 14.03 25.00 49.06
CA ASP A 249 15.31 24.28 49.10
C ASP A 249 15.35 23.40 50.36
N GLY A 250 15.27 22.08 50.19
CA GLY A 250 15.34 21.11 51.28
C GLY A 250 14.25 20.02 51.32
N GLU A 251 13.26 20.04 50.41
CA GLU A 251 12.20 19.00 50.35
C GLU A 251 12.55 17.78 49.47
N ASN A 252 13.82 17.61 49.06
CA ASN A 252 14.21 16.34 48.47
C ASN A 252 14.07 15.23 49.52
N PRO A 253 13.44 14.09 49.20
CA PRO A 253 13.24 13.02 50.15
C PRO A 253 14.59 12.57 50.70
N VAL A 254 14.79 12.75 52.01
CA VAL A 254 16.01 12.32 52.68
C VAL A 254 15.95 10.79 52.80
N PRO A 255 16.86 10.05 52.15
CA PRO A 255 16.83 8.60 52.21
C PRO A 255 17.06 8.12 53.65
N TRP A 256 16.34 7.08 54.05
CA TRP A 256 16.46 6.53 55.40
C TRP A 256 17.88 6.02 55.65
N THR A 257 18.47 6.39 56.78
CA THR A 257 19.79 5.89 57.17
C THR A 257 19.66 4.42 57.62
N PRO A 258 20.59 3.52 57.25
CA PRO A 258 20.49 2.09 57.60
C PRO A 258 20.45 1.81 59.11
N ALA A 259 20.88 2.76 59.94
CA ALA A 259 20.77 2.69 61.40
C ALA A 259 19.32 2.74 61.91
N ALA A 260 18.38 3.28 61.12
CA ALA A 260 16.97 3.34 61.46
C ALA A 260 16.25 1.97 61.28
N LEU A 261 16.91 1.00 60.64
CA LEU A 261 16.37 -0.34 60.36
C LEU A 261 16.85 -1.42 61.35
N SER A 262 17.64 -1.08 62.37
CA SER A 262 18.26 -2.07 63.28
C SER A 262 17.82 -1.97 64.75
N ALA A 263 16.54 -1.67 65.02
CA ALA A 263 15.94 -1.80 66.35
C ALA A 263 14.90 -2.93 66.37
#